data_AF-A0A9D6YM55-F1
#
_entry.id   AF-A0A9D6YM55-F1
#
_cell.length_a   1.000
_cell.length_b   1.000
_cell.length_c   1.000
_cell.angle_alpha   90.00
_cell.angle_beta   90.00
_cell.angle_gamma   90.00
#
_symmetry.space_group_name_H-M   'P 1'
#
loop_
_entity.id
_entity.type
_entity.pdbx_description
1 polymer ?
#
loop_
_entity_poly.entity_id
_entity_poly.type
_entity_poly.pdbx_seq_one_letter_code
_entity_poly.pdbx_strand_id
1 'polypeptide(L)'
;MKFIVDLPLAGLAKWLRFCGFDAAVQRLSPGAPQDLPPALADTYLLTRQQDFTRFKREDLLVLSAPDPEGQLQEVIRRLEITRGHLRLLSRCGQCNEILVSISRDQALGLVPEHVFHTQEQFHQCPKCRQVFWPGSHLPGILAKVLEKLD
;
A
#
# COMPACT_ATOMS: atom_id res chain seq x y z
N MET A 1 4.54 4.87 8.62
CA MET A 1 3.57 3.81 8.91
C MET A 1 3.93 2.54 8.17
N LYS A 2 3.81 1.40 8.85
CA LYS A 2 3.97 0.05 8.31
C LYS A 2 2.70 -0.76 8.52
N PHE A 3 2.43 -1.68 7.62
CA PHE A 3 1.24 -2.52 7.64
C PHE A 3 1.63 -3.97 7.40
N ILE A 4 1.12 -4.85 8.25
CA ILE A 4 1.12 -6.30 8.03
C ILE A 4 -0.31 -6.66 7.67
N VAL A 5 -0.51 -6.90 6.39
CA VAL A 5 -1.83 -7.10 5.78
C VAL A 5 -2.07 -8.59 5.62
N ASP A 6 -3.21 -9.06 6.13
CA ASP A 6 -3.61 -10.46 6.00
C ASP A 6 -3.70 -10.86 4.51
N LEU A 7 -3.30 -12.09 4.18
CA LEU A 7 -3.22 -12.58 2.80
C LEU A 7 -4.49 -12.35 1.96
N PRO A 8 -5.72 -12.56 2.48
CA PRO A 8 -6.94 -12.27 1.73
C PRO A 8 -7.13 -10.79 1.35
N LEU A 9 -6.40 -9.87 2.01
CA LEU A 9 -6.44 -8.43 1.77
C LEU A 9 -5.23 -7.95 0.93
N ALA A 10 -4.60 -8.83 0.15
CA ALA A 10 -3.48 -8.46 -0.73
C ALA A 10 -3.85 -7.30 -1.71
N GLY A 11 -5.12 -7.18 -2.08
CA GLY A 11 -5.65 -6.01 -2.78
C GLY A 11 -5.39 -4.71 -2.02
N LEU A 12 -5.80 -4.62 -0.76
CA LEU A 12 -5.55 -3.44 0.10
C LEU A 12 -4.05 -3.15 0.22
N ALA A 13 -3.20 -4.16 0.39
CA ALA A 13 -1.76 -3.98 0.49
C ALA A 13 -1.19 -3.27 -0.75
N LYS A 14 -1.66 -3.60 -1.95
CA LYS A 14 -1.27 -2.92 -3.20
C LYS A 14 -1.60 -1.42 -3.15
N TRP A 15 -2.78 -1.07 -2.64
CA TRP A 15 -3.22 0.32 -2.56
C TRP A 15 -2.44 1.12 -1.51
N LEU A 16 -2.19 0.52 -0.34
CA LEU A 16 -1.33 1.12 0.70
C LEU A 16 0.08 1.40 0.16
N ARG A 17 0.65 0.49 -0.64
CA ARG A 17 1.95 0.71 -1.30
C ARG A 17 1.92 1.84 -2.32
N PHE A 18 0.84 1.99 -3.07
CA PHE A 18 0.68 3.15 -3.97
C PHE A 18 0.60 4.47 -3.22
N CYS A 19 0.04 4.48 -2.00
CA CYS A 19 0.09 5.62 -1.09
C CYS A 19 1.50 5.89 -0.50
N GLY A 20 2.45 4.96 -0.69
CA GLY A 20 3.82 5.06 -0.18
C GLY A 20 4.08 4.32 1.13
N PHE A 21 3.11 3.57 1.64
CA PHE A 21 3.27 2.84 2.89
C PHE A 21 3.97 1.50 2.69
N ASP A 22 4.75 1.10 3.70
CA ASP A 22 5.30 -0.25 3.77
C ASP A 22 4.16 -1.22 4.12
N ALA A 23 3.72 -2.04 3.17
CA ALA A 23 2.63 -2.98 3.40
C ALA A 23 3.07 -4.40 3.04
N ALA A 24 3.55 -5.15 4.03
CA ALA A 24 3.86 -6.56 3.88
C ALA A 24 2.57 -7.38 3.87
N VAL A 25 2.52 -8.43 3.05
CA VAL A 25 1.41 -9.39 3.04
C VAL A 25 1.84 -10.65 3.76
N GLN A 26 1.10 -11.07 4.77
CA GLN A 26 1.37 -12.24 5.58
C GLN A 26 0.05 -12.94 5.90
N ARG A 27 0.03 -14.28 6.00
CA ARG A 27 -1.13 -14.98 6.54
C ARG A 27 -1.22 -14.71 8.04
N LEU A 28 -2.32 -14.12 8.49
CA LEU A 28 -2.59 -13.97 9.92
C LEU A 28 -3.53 -15.09 10.39
N SER A 29 -3.24 -15.62 11.58
CA SER A 29 -4.07 -16.63 12.24
C SER A 29 -4.56 -16.09 13.57
N PRO A 30 -5.85 -16.25 13.91
CA PRO A 30 -6.39 -15.78 15.16
C PRO A 30 -6.02 -16.68 16.35
N GLY A 31 -5.02 -17.56 16.24
CA GLY A 31 -4.61 -18.58 17.22
C GLY A 31 -4.34 -18.06 18.64
N ALA A 32 -3.17 -18.33 19.19
CA ALA A 32 -2.80 -17.76 20.47
C ALA A 32 -2.24 -16.33 20.28
N PRO A 33 -2.37 -15.41 21.27
CA PRO A 33 -1.85 -14.05 21.14
C PRO A 33 -0.37 -13.97 20.73
N GLN A 34 0.45 -14.94 21.15
CA GLN A 34 1.87 -15.04 20.80
C GLN A 34 2.14 -15.38 19.32
N ASP A 35 1.14 -15.87 18.59
CA ASP A 35 1.26 -16.19 17.16
C ASP A 35 1.14 -14.93 16.30
N LEU A 36 0.67 -13.82 16.88
CA LEU A 36 0.59 -12.55 16.19
C LEU A 36 1.96 -11.87 16.15
N PRO A 37 2.29 -11.14 15.07
CA PRO A 37 3.46 -10.29 15.05
C PRO A 37 3.49 -9.37 16.28
N PRO A 38 4.66 -9.10 16.87
CA PRO A 38 4.77 -8.23 18.03
C PRO A 38 4.26 -6.83 17.69
N ALA A 39 3.64 -6.17 18.67
CA ALA A 39 3.25 -4.76 18.51
C ALA A 39 4.52 -3.91 18.43
N LEU A 40 4.65 -3.16 17.34
CA LEU A 40 5.78 -2.27 17.08
C LEU A 40 5.24 -0.87 16.83
N ALA A 41 6.03 0.15 17.19
CA ALA A 41 5.66 1.54 16.94
C ALA A 41 5.37 1.75 15.44
N ASP A 42 4.28 2.46 15.16
CA ASP A 42 3.86 2.85 13.80
C ASP A 42 3.70 1.65 12.83
N THR A 43 3.34 0.48 13.37
CA THR A 43 3.09 -0.75 12.61
C THR A 43 1.70 -1.30 12.93
N TYR A 44 0.90 -1.61 11.92
CA TYR A 44 -0.49 -2.02 12.09
C TYR A 44 -0.79 -3.38 11.44
N LEU A 45 -1.56 -4.22 12.12
CA LEU A 45 -2.09 -5.48 11.59
C LEU A 45 -3.46 -5.23 10.97
N LEU A 46 -3.64 -5.62 9.71
CA LEU A 46 -4.92 -5.46 9.00
C LEU A 46 -5.50 -6.82 8.66
N THR A 47 -6.73 -7.10 9.10
CA THR A 47 -7.47 -8.32 8.72
C THR A 47 -8.97 -8.02 8.63
N ARG A 48 -9.74 -8.95 8.08
CA ARG A 48 -11.22 -8.93 8.12
C ARG A 48 -11.80 -10.09 8.94
N GLN A 49 -10.95 -10.93 9.52
CA GLN A 49 -11.37 -12.06 10.33
C GLN A 49 -11.93 -11.56 11.67
N GLN A 50 -13.22 -11.78 11.92
CA GLN A 50 -13.90 -11.26 13.12
C GLN A 50 -13.33 -11.84 14.42
N ASP A 51 -12.78 -13.06 14.40
CA ASP A 51 -12.16 -13.70 15.56
C ASP A 51 -11.02 -12.86 16.16
N PHE A 52 -10.37 -12.00 15.37
CA PHE A 52 -9.32 -11.11 15.85
C PHE A 52 -9.82 -10.02 16.81
N THR A 53 -11.12 -9.74 16.85
CA THR A 53 -11.71 -8.76 17.79
C THR A 53 -11.54 -9.15 19.26
N ARG A 54 -11.24 -10.43 19.55
CA ARG A 54 -10.93 -10.92 20.90
C ARG A 54 -9.59 -10.40 21.43
N PHE A 55 -8.68 -9.98 20.54
CA PHE A 55 -7.39 -9.42 20.93
C PHE A 55 -7.54 -7.93 21.23
N LYS A 56 -7.19 -7.54 22.46
CA LYS A 56 -7.20 -6.13 22.90
C LYS A 56 -5.88 -5.44 22.47
N ARG A 57 -5.76 -5.12 21.18
CA ARG A 57 -4.57 -4.50 20.57
C ARG A 57 -4.96 -3.23 19.80
N GLU A 58 -4.29 -2.13 20.11
CA GLU A 58 -4.52 -0.83 19.43
C GLU A 58 -3.98 -0.83 18.00
N ASP A 59 -2.94 -1.62 17.73
CA ASP A 59 -2.31 -1.75 16.42
C ASP A 59 -3.04 -2.73 15.48
N LEU A 60 -4.12 -3.37 15.92
CA LEU A 60 -4.89 -4.34 15.16
C LEU A 60 -6.21 -3.75 14.65
N LEU A 61 -6.33 -3.63 13.34
CA LEU A 61 -7.54 -3.18 12.68
C LEU A 61 -8.24 -4.38 12.03
N VAL A 62 -9.35 -4.80 12.66
CA VAL A 62 -10.34 -5.68 12.01
C VAL A 62 -11.24 -4.80 11.16
N LEU A 63 -11.10 -4.91 9.84
CA LEU A 63 -11.82 -4.12 8.84
C LEU A 63 -13.18 -4.75 8.53
N SER A 64 -14.11 -3.90 8.11
CA SER A 64 -15.49 -4.27 7.76
C SER A 64 -15.73 -4.27 6.26
N ALA A 65 -15.12 -3.33 5.54
CA ALA A 65 -15.38 -3.08 4.12
C ALA A 65 -15.08 -4.29 3.21
N PRO A 66 -15.95 -4.59 2.24
CA PRO A 66 -15.85 -5.81 1.43
C PRO A 66 -14.72 -5.76 0.39
N ASP A 67 -14.47 -4.58 -0.16
CA ASP A 67 -13.56 -4.36 -1.27
C ASP A 67 -12.32 -3.54 -0.85
N PRO A 68 -11.22 -3.60 -1.63
CA PRO A 68 -9.98 -2.88 -1.30
C PRO A 68 -10.12 -1.36 -1.19
N GLU A 69 -11.04 -0.74 -1.94
CA GLU A 69 -11.25 0.72 -1.88
C GLU A 69 -11.87 1.10 -0.53
N GLY A 70 -12.99 0.46 -0.17
CA GLY A 70 -13.63 0.69 1.11
C GLY A 70 -12.71 0.34 2.29
N GLN A 71 -11.89 -0.69 2.15
CA GLN A 71 -10.89 -1.05 3.16
C GLN A 71 -9.84 0.05 3.34
N LEU A 72 -9.36 0.64 2.25
CA LEU A 72 -8.40 1.73 2.32
C LEU A 72 -9.04 2.97 2.97
N GLN A 73 -10.27 3.33 2.59
CA GLN A 73 -10.99 4.44 3.20
C GLN A 73 -11.17 4.21 4.71
N GLU A 74 -11.50 2.99 5.12
CA GLU A 74 -11.60 2.63 6.53
C GLU A 74 -10.27 2.81 7.26
N VAL A 75 -9.15 2.33 6.69
CA VAL A 75 -7.81 2.49 7.26
C VAL A 75 -7.43 3.96 7.39
N ILE A 76 -7.60 4.74 6.32
CA ILE A 76 -7.32 6.18 6.29
C ILE A 76 -8.07 6.90 7.41
N ARG A 77 -9.38 6.63 7.54
CA ARG A 77 -10.23 7.27 8.55
C ARG A 77 -9.83 6.85 9.97
N ARG A 78 -9.57 5.56 10.20
CA ARG A 78 -9.26 5.03 11.55
C ARG A 78 -7.88 5.43 12.05
N LEU A 79 -6.94 5.67 11.14
CA LEU A 79 -5.58 6.06 11.46
C LEU A 79 -5.28 7.54 11.18
N GLU A 80 -6.32 8.32 10.85
CA GLU A 80 -6.24 9.76 10.58
C GLU A 80 -5.14 10.12 9.56
N ILE A 81 -5.04 9.31 8.49
CA ILE A 81 -4.00 9.49 7.47
C ILE A 81 -4.31 10.74 6.65
N THR A 82 -3.48 11.77 6.84
CA THR A 82 -3.49 13.01 6.05
C THR A 82 -2.54 12.96 4.84
N ARG A 83 -2.61 13.98 3.97
CA ARG A 83 -1.71 14.13 2.81
C ARG A 83 -0.23 14.13 3.20
N GLY A 84 0.11 14.67 4.37
CA GLY A 84 1.48 14.75 4.88
C GLY A 84 2.17 13.38 5.03
N HIS A 85 1.39 12.31 5.21
CA HIS A 85 1.88 10.94 5.35
C HIS A 85 2.19 10.26 4.02
N LEU A 86 1.61 10.76 2.91
CA LEU A 86 1.71 10.10 1.61
C LEU A 86 3.09 10.28 0.99
N ARG A 87 3.60 9.23 0.37
CA ARG A 87 4.85 9.22 -0.40
C ARG A 87 4.62 8.45 -1.69
N LEU A 88 3.83 9.02 -2.59
CA LEU A 88 3.48 8.39 -3.86
C LEU A 88 4.75 8.01 -4.65
N LEU A 89 4.68 6.90 -5.38
CA LEU A 89 5.80 6.36 -6.17
C LEU A 89 7.09 6.08 -5.36
N SER A 90 7.00 5.91 -4.04
CA SER A 90 8.16 5.50 -3.23
C SER A 90 8.33 3.98 -3.13
N ARG A 91 7.25 3.21 -3.34
CA ARG A 91 7.24 1.75 -3.19
C ARG A 91 6.56 1.04 -4.35
N CYS A 92 7.06 -0.14 -4.64
CA CYS A 92 6.50 -1.03 -5.64
C CYS A 92 5.16 -1.58 -5.17
N GLY A 93 4.08 -1.27 -5.89
CA GLY A 93 2.75 -1.83 -5.60
C GLY A 93 2.71 -3.36 -5.60
N GLN A 94 3.57 -4.00 -6.40
CA GLN A 94 3.60 -5.46 -6.55
C GLN A 94 4.35 -6.16 -5.41
N CYS A 95 5.56 -5.70 -5.07
CA CYS A 95 6.45 -6.44 -4.17
C CYS A 95 6.92 -5.66 -2.94
N ASN A 96 6.41 -4.44 -2.73
CA ASN A 96 6.69 -3.56 -1.58
C ASN A 96 8.11 -2.95 -1.52
N GLU A 97 9.00 -3.31 -2.44
CA GLU A 97 10.38 -2.80 -2.51
C GLU A 97 10.41 -1.29 -2.77
N ILE A 98 11.42 -0.60 -2.23
CA ILE A 98 11.62 0.83 -2.51
C ILE A 98 11.95 1.02 -3.98
N LEU A 99 11.26 1.98 -4.61
CA LEU A 99 11.49 2.31 -6.01
C LEU A 99 12.74 3.18 -6.16
N VAL A 100 13.51 2.93 -7.22
CA VAL A 100 14.68 3.73 -7.56
C VAL A 100 14.39 4.57 -8.79
N SER A 101 14.80 5.84 -8.78
CA SER A 101 14.69 6.68 -9.98
C SER A 101 15.58 6.14 -11.09
N ILE A 102 15.07 6.15 -12.33
CA ILE A 102 15.83 5.77 -13.53
C ILE A 102 15.83 6.93 -14.52
N SER A 103 16.84 7.00 -15.39
CA SER A 103 16.87 8.02 -16.45
C SER A 103 15.82 7.74 -17.52
N ARG A 104 15.51 8.76 -18.33
CA ARG A 104 14.66 8.57 -19.52
C ARG A 104 15.25 7.50 -20.43
N ASP A 105 16.55 7.54 -20.71
CA ASP A 105 17.22 6.55 -21.57
C ASP A 105 17.06 5.11 -21.05
N GLN A 106 17.09 4.92 -19.73
CA GLN A 106 16.83 3.62 -19.10
C GLN A 106 15.37 3.18 -19.21
N ALA A 107 14.43 4.11 -19.30
CA ALA A 107 13.00 3.83 -19.47
C ALA A 107 12.61 3.53 -20.92
N LEU A 108 13.44 3.91 -21.90
CA LEU A 108 13.19 3.70 -23.32
C LEU A 108 12.98 2.20 -23.62
N GLY A 109 11.85 1.87 -24.26
CA GLY A 109 11.49 0.49 -24.58
C GLY A 109 10.96 -0.34 -23.39
N LEU A 110 10.97 0.19 -22.17
CA LEU A 110 10.37 -0.45 -20.98
C LEU A 110 8.98 0.08 -20.65
N VAL A 111 8.59 1.21 -21.23
CA VAL A 111 7.28 1.84 -21.09
C VAL A 111 6.62 2.04 -22.46
N PRO A 112 5.29 2.16 -22.54
CA PRO A 112 4.61 2.51 -23.79
C PRO A 112 5.16 3.81 -24.39
N GLU A 113 5.23 3.89 -25.72
CA GLU A 113 5.80 5.04 -26.43
C GLU A 113 5.17 6.38 -26.02
N HIS A 114 3.83 6.44 -25.95
CA HIS A 114 3.14 7.65 -25.50
C HIS A 114 3.51 8.07 -24.06
N VAL A 115 3.79 7.12 -23.18
CA VAL A 115 4.26 7.39 -21.81
C VAL A 115 5.67 7.96 -21.86
N PHE A 116 6.56 7.35 -22.65
CA PHE A 116 7.92 7.83 -22.82
C PHE A 116 7.94 9.29 -23.29
N HIS A 117 7.09 9.66 -24.24
CA HIS A 117 7.04 11.03 -24.75
C HIS A 117 6.35 12.03 -23.81
N THR A 118 5.41 11.60 -22.96
CA THR A 118 4.63 12.50 -22.10
C THR A 118 5.15 12.61 -20.67
N GLN A 119 5.98 11.68 -20.21
CA GLN A 119 6.46 11.64 -18.83
C GLN A 119 7.95 11.98 -18.75
N GLU A 120 8.32 12.70 -17.70
CA GLU A 120 9.71 13.12 -17.44
C GLU A 120 10.38 12.29 -16.35
N GLN A 121 9.58 11.68 -15.47
CA GLN A 121 10.05 10.98 -14.29
C GLN A 121 9.67 9.51 -14.34
N PHE A 122 10.66 8.66 -14.12
CA PHE A 122 10.52 7.22 -14.12
C PHE A 122 11.19 6.63 -12.89
N HIS A 123 10.55 5.61 -12.33
CA HIS A 123 11.10 4.81 -11.26
C HIS A 123 11.01 3.34 -11.62
N GLN A 124 12.00 2.55 -11.22
CA GLN A 124 11.99 1.11 -11.41
C GLN A 124 12.06 0.40 -10.06
N CYS A 125 11.34 -0.71 -9.95
CA CYS A 125 11.55 -1.62 -8.83
C CYS A 125 12.84 -2.42 -9.07
N PRO A 126 13.81 -2.41 -8.15
CA PRO A 126 15.04 -3.17 -8.32
C PRO A 126 14.80 -4.69 -8.27
N LYS A 127 13.71 -5.13 -7.64
CA LYS A 127 13.35 -6.54 -7.46
C LYS A 127 12.54 -7.12 -8.62
N CYS A 128 11.37 -6.54 -8.92
CA CYS A 128 10.48 -7.07 -9.97
C CYS A 128 10.64 -6.37 -11.34
N ARG A 129 11.53 -5.36 -11.44
CA ARG A 129 11.86 -4.63 -12.68
C ARG A 129 10.73 -3.83 -13.32
N GLN A 130 9.53 -3.82 -12.73
CA GLN A 130 8.42 -2.99 -13.17
C GLN A 130 8.81 -1.50 -13.11
N VAL A 131 8.42 -0.76 -14.15
CA VAL A 131 8.63 0.70 -14.27
C VAL A 131 7.34 1.43 -13.90
N PHE A 132 7.49 2.53 -13.18
CA PHE A 132 6.44 3.37 -12.60
C PHE A 132 6.68 4.83 -13.03
N TRP A 133 5.60 5.58 -13.24
CA TRP A 133 5.64 7.01 -13.56
C TRP A 133 4.46 7.76 -12.91
N PRO A 134 4.49 9.09 -12.77
CA PRO A 134 3.35 9.87 -12.27
C PRO A 134 2.04 9.54 -13.01
N GLY A 135 0.95 9.35 -12.25
CA GLY A 135 -0.39 9.09 -12.78
C GLY A 135 -0.65 7.67 -13.33
N SER A 136 0.37 6.82 -13.46
CA SER A 136 0.26 5.47 -14.06
C SER A 136 -0.50 4.43 -13.23
N HIS A 137 -0.39 4.55 -11.91
CA HIS A 137 -0.65 3.44 -11.00
C HIS A 137 -1.50 3.82 -9.79
N LEU A 138 -1.94 5.08 -9.69
CA LEU A 138 -3.04 5.42 -8.82
C LEU A 138 -4.33 5.15 -9.61
N PRO A 139 -5.15 4.14 -9.25
CA PRO A 139 -6.49 4.01 -9.80
C PRO A 139 -7.23 5.36 -9.67
N GLY A 140 -8.07 5.72 -10.63
CA GLY A 140 -8.82 6.99 -10.55
C GLY A 140 -9.66 7.12 -9.28
N ILE A 141 -10.07 5.98 -8.71
CA ILE A 141 -10.68 5.86 -7.40
C ILE A 141 -9.72 6.26 -6.26
N LEU A 142 -8.47 5.77 -6.29
CA LEU A 142 -7.46 6.14 -5.30
C LEU A 142 -7.19 7.64 -5.35
N ALA A 143 -7.04 8.20 -6.57
CA ALA A 143 -6.87 9.64 -6.74
C ALA A 143 -8.00 10.43 -6.06
N LYS A 144 -9.26 10.05 -6.28
CA LYS A 144 -10.42 10.67 -5.62
C LYS A 144 -10.42 10.54 -4.10
N VAL A 145 -9.98 9.39 -3.57
CA VAL A 145 -9.85 9.20 -2.11
C VAL A 145 -8.77 10.11 -1.55
N LEU A 146 -7.62 10.22 -2.23
CA LEU A 146 -6.50 11.05 -1.78
C LEU A 146 -6.77 12.55 -1.94
N GLU A 147 -7.52 12.96 -2.96
CA GLU A 147 -7.96 14.36 -3.17
C GLU A 147 -8.80 14.89 -2.00
N LYS A 148 -9.50 14.01 -1.28
CA LYS A 148 -10.35 14.36 -0.13
C LYS A 148 -9.60 14.35 1.21
N LEU A 149 -8.32 14.01 1.22
CA LEU A 149 -7.49 14.14 2.42
C LEU A 149 -7.11 15.61 2.58
N ASP A 150 -7.28 16.16 3.78
CA ASP A 150 -6.76 17.47 4.16
C ASP A 150 -5.27 17.40 4.55
#